data_AF-A0A2S9JMR7-F1
#
_entry.id   AF-A0A2S9JMR7-F1
#
_cell.length_a   1.000
_cell.length_b   1.000
_cell.length_c   1.000
_cell.angle_alpha   90.00
_cell.angle_beta   90.00
_cell.angle_gamma   90.00
#
_symmetry.space_group_name_H-M   'P 1'
#
loop_
_entity.id
_entity.type
_entity.pdbx_description
1 polymer ?
#
loop_
_entity_poly.entity_id
_entity_poly.type
_entity_poly.pdbx_seq_one_letter_code
_entity_poly.pdbx_strand_id
1 'polypeptide(L)'
;MKQLSLLLIFYFGMLHMSRSQTDLDTDSISFEQQRERVNNLLEKRSRRFGEFDNSLRQKTGVFGIFKRKKDMQKSIDILREIVLSDNAILLETKKLLYIKGNESDKNENLAAAYDKQLSGYMHTVMKLQTENEKLRNQIDNIEARQRNSHIIILVLTITVLALCVAFYLRLKQHKHQNLTQE
;
A
#
# COMPACT_ATOMS: atom_id res chain seq x y z
N MET A 1 -7.30 14.84 -42.70
CA MET A 1 -6.82 13.70 -41.88
C MET A 1 -6.33 14.11 -40.48
N LYS A 2 -5.50 15.16 -40.32
CA LYS A 2 -5.00 15.62 -39.00
C LYS A 2 -6.11 16.03 -38.01
N GLN A 3 -7.16 16.70 -38.49
CA GLN A 3 -8.32 17.13 -37.68
C GLN A 3 -9.15 15.94 -37.16
N LEU A 4 -9.26 14.87 -37.96
CA LEU A 4 -9.98 13.64 -37.57
C LEU A 4 -9.23 12.86 -36.48
N SER A 5 -7.89 12.86 -36.57
CA SER A 5 -7.02 12.21 -35.58
C SER A 5 -7.05 12.91 -34.22
N LEU A 6 -7.13 14.24 -34.19
CA LEU A 6 -7.29 15.03 -32.97
C LEU A 6 -8.63 14.77 -32.27
N LEU A 7 -9.71 14.65 -33.04
CA LEU A 7 -11.04 14.32 -32.52
C LEU A 7 -11.09 12.92 -31.91
N LEU A 8 -10.38 11.96 -32.48
CA LEU A 8 -10.34 10.57 -32.01
C LEU A 8 -9.54 10.45 -30.70
N ILE A 9 -8.43 11.19 -30.57
CA ILE A 9 -7.65 11.27 -29.32
C ILE A 9 -8.47 11.95 -28.21
N PHE A 10 -9.23 13.01 -28.55
CA PHE A 10 -10.11 13.67 -27.59
C PHE A 10 -11.25 12.75 -27.13
N TYR A 11 -11.83 11.97 -28.05
CA TYR A 11 -12.87 10.97 -27.72
C TYR A 11 -12.33 9.85 -26.83
N PHE A 12 -11.09 9.40 -27.08
CA PHE A 12 -10.42 8.40 -26.25
C PHE A 12 -10.05 8.96 -24.85
N GLY A 13 -9.66 10.23 -24.77
CA GLY A 13 -9.42 10.93 -23.49
C GLY A 13 -10.70 11.10 -22.65
N MET A 14 -11.83 11.42 -23.29
CA MET A 14 -13.15 11.51 -22.63
C MET A 14 -13.63 10.15 -22.10
N LEU A 15 -13.34 9.05 -22.80
CA LEU A 15 -13.68 7.68 -22.34
C LEU A 15 -12.90 7.26 -21.07
N HIS A 16 -11.74 7.88 -20.79
CA HIS A 16 -10.96 7.60 -19.59
C HIS A 16 -11.38 8.43 -18.36
N MET A 17 -12.15 9.51 -18.51
CA MET A 17 -12.61 10.33 -17.37
C MET A 17 -13.79 9.72 -16.59
N SER A 18 -14.48 8.73 -17.13
CA SER A 18 -15.67 8.13 -16.49
C SER A 18 -15.36 7.01 -15.47
N ARG A 19 -14.09 6.83 -15.07
CA ARG A 19 -13.68 5.88 -14.02
C ARG A 19 -13.21 6.55 -12.74
N SER A 20 -13.85 7.65 -12.33
CA SER A 20 -13.86 8.00 -10.92
C SER A 20 -14.81 7.05 -10.19
N GLN A 21 -14.31 5.85 -9.87
CA GLN A 21 -14.92 5.01 -8.84
C GLN A 21 -14.79 5.78 -7.53
N THR A 22 -15.87 6.46 -7.14
CA THR A 22 -16.10 6.74 -5.74
C THR A 22 -16.35 5.38 -5.09
N ASP A 23 -15.30 4.76 -4.55
CA ASP A 23 -15.44 3.77 -3.49
C ASP A 23 -16.03 4.53 -2.29
N LEU A 24 -17.34 4.80 -2.37
CA LEU A 24 -18.12 5.20 -1.21
C LEU A 24 -17.99 4.03 -0.25
N ASP A 25 -17.23 4.29 0.80
CA ASP A 25 -16.86 3.39 1.87
C ASP A 25 -18.13 2.71 2.40
N THR A 26 -18.46 1.57 1.80
CA THR A 26 -19.75 0.88 1.99
C THR A 26 -19.84 0.39 3.44
N ASP A 27 -18.67 0.15 4.03
CA ASP A 27 -18.45 -0.18 5.43
C ASP A 27 -18.84 1.02 6.33
N SER A 28 -18.43 2.25 5.99
CA SER A 28 -18.83 3.50 6.68
C SER A 28 -20.34 3.75 6.66
N ILE A 29 -21.01 3.48 5.53
CA ILE A 29 -22.47 3.58 5.43
C ILE A 29 -23.16 2.59 6.38
N SER A 30 -22.62 1.37 6.53
CA SER A 30 -23.17 0.36 7.42
C SER A 30 -23.02 0.73 8.90
N PHE A 31 -21.86 1.30 9.28
CA PHE A 31 -21.57 1.74 10.63
C PHE A 31 -22.48 2.91 11.04
N GLU A 32 -22.61 3.91 10.18
CA GLU A 32 -23.43 5.10 10.44
C GLU A 32 -24.92 4.75 10.56
N GLN A 33 -25.44 3.91 9.68
CA GLN A 33 -26.82 3.40 9.78
C GLN A 33 -27.05 2.61 11.08
N GLN A 34 -26.07 1.81 11.50
CA GLN A 34 -26.14 1.04 12.75
C GLN A 34 -26.10 1.96 13.98
N ARG A 35 -25.29 3.02 13.93
CA ARG A 35 -25.22 4.05 14.98
C ARG A 35 -26.53 4.80 15.13
N GLU A 36 -27.17 5.15 14.02
CA GLU A 36 -28.49 5.78 14.00
C GLU A 36 -29.55 4.89 14.66
N ARG A 37 -29.54 3.57 14.37
CA ARG A 37 -30.44 2.59 15.02
C ARG A 37 -30.27 2.57 16.54
N VAL A 38 -29.03 2.58 17.03
CA VAL A 38 -28.74 2.64 18.47
C VAL A 38 -29.26 3.95 19.08
N ASN A 39 -29.01 5.09 18.42
CA ASN A 39 -29.48 6.40 18.89
C ASN A 39 -31.00 6.47 18.97
N ASN A 40 -31.71 5.94 17.97
CA ASN A 40 -33.17 5.83 17.98
C ASN A 40 -33.69 4.98 19.15
N LEU A 41 -32.99 3.89 19.51
CA LEU A 41 -33.35 3.08 20.68
C LEU A 41 -33.06 3.81 21.99
N LEU A 42 -31.96 4.53 22.09
CA LEU A 42 -31.61 5.37 23.24
C LEU A 42 -32.63 6.48 23.46
N GLU A 43 -33.10 7.13 22.39
CA GLU A 43 -34.14 8.15 22.48
C GLU A 43 -35.47 7.55 22.97
N LYS A 44 -35.88 6.39 22.42
CA LYS A 44 -37.06 5.66 22.89
C LYS A 44 -36.96 5.32 24.38
N ARG A 45 -35.80 4.84 24.83
CA ARG A 45 -35.52 4.55 26.24
C ARG A 45 -35.64 5.82 27.09
N SER A 46 -35.02 6.92 26.66
CA SER A 46 -35.07 8.20 27.37
C SER A 46 -36.50 8.68 27.59
N ARG A 47 -37.33 8.62 26.54
CA ARG A 47 -38.75 8.97 26.63
C ARG A 47 -39.52 8.08 27.62
N ARG A 48 -39.33 6.75 27.54
CA ARG A 48 -39.97 5.80 28.48
C ARG A 48 -39.50 6.01 29.92
N PHE A 49 -38.23 6.36 30.12
CA PHE A 49 -37.72 6.70 31.46
C PHE A 49 -38.38 7.96 32.02
N GLY A 50 -38.63 8.97 31.17
CA GLY A 50 -39.42 10.15 31.56
C GLY A 50 -40.87 9.80 31.91
N GLU A 51 -41.51 8.88 31.17
CA GLU A 51 -42.85 8.37 31.50
C GLU A 51 -42.87 7.60 32.82
N PHE A 52 -41.82 6.83 33.10
CA PHE A 52 -41.62 6.14 34.37
C PHE A 52 -41.49 7.14 35.52
N ASP A 53 -40.64 8.16 35.41
CA ASP A 53 -40.50 9.20 36.44
C ASP A 53 -41.83 9.92 36.72
N ASN A 54 -42.56 10.28 35.65
CA ASN A 54 -43.89 10.89 35.78
C ASN A 54 -44.88 9.94 36.48
N SER A 55 -44.86 8.64 36.18
CA SER A 55 -45.68 7.63 36.86
C SER A 55 -45.27 7.47 38.34
N LEU A 56 -44.01 7.73 38.66
CA LEU A 56 -43.53 7.70 40.03
C LEU A 56 -44.05 8.89 40.84
N ARG A 57 -44.24 10.05 40.21
CA ARG A 57 -44.69 11.29 40.88
C ARG A 57 -46.21 11.41 40.98
N GLN A 58 -46.96 10.79 40.08
CA GLN A 58 -48.42 10.79 40.13
C GLN A 58 -48.96 9.98 41.33
N LYS A 59 -49.78 10.61 42.17
CA LYS A 59 -50.51 9.99 43.29
C LYS A 59 -52.00 10.14 43.03
N THR A 60 -52.69 9.08 42.59
CA THR A 60 -54.12 9.15 42.21
C THR A 60 -55.07 8.48 43.22
N GLY A 61 -54.59 8.14 44.43
CA GLY A 61 -55.45 7.63 45.51
C GLY A 61 -56.47 8.68 45.99
N VAL A 62 -57.49 8.23 46.74
CA VAL A 62 -58.68 9.01 47.16
C VAL A 62 -58.36 10.33 47.90
N PHE A 63 -57.11 10.53 48.36
CA PHE A 63 -56.64 11.78 48.96
C PHE A 63 -55.39 12.39 48.30
N GLY A 64 -54.90 11.84 47.18
CA GLY A 64 -53.61 12.25 46.60
C GLY A 64 -52.38 11.90 47.46
N ILE A 65 -52.58 11.22 48.60
CA ILE A 65 -51.53 10.87 49.56
C ILE A 65 -50.87 9.53 49.16
N PHE A 66 -51.65 8.58 48.60
CA PHE A 66 -51.22 7.23 48.28
C PHE A 66 -51.37 6.90 46.79
N LYS A 67 -50.56 5.96 46.30
CA LYS A 67 -50.70 5.39 44.96
C LYS A 67 -51.69 4.24 44.96
N ARG A 68 -52.48 4.12 43.89
CA ARG A 68 -53.36 2.95 43.70
C ARG A 68 -52.57 1.79 43.10
N LYS A 69 -53.02 0.55 43.35
CA LYS A 69 -52.43 -0.67 42.75
C LYS A 69 -52.31 -0.56 41.22
N LYS A 70 -53.31 0.03 40.55
CA LYS A 70 -53.30 0.25 39.09
C LYS A 70 -52.16 1.17 38.64
N ASP A 71 -51.84 2.21 39.42
CA ASP A 71 -50.73 3.14 39.11
C ASP A 71 -49.37 2.46 39.27
N MET A 72 -49.24 1.61 40.30
CA MET A 72 -48.06 0.79 40.50
C MET A 72 -47.88 -0.24 39.39
N GLN A 73 -48.96 -0.89 38.95
CA GLN A 73 -48.93 -1.85 37.84
C GLN A 73 -48.45 -1.18 36.55
N LYS A 74 -48.97 0.02 36.24
CA LYS A 74 -48.50 0.82 35.10
C LYS A 74 -47.01 1.16 35.21
N SER A 75 -46.53 1.53 36.39
CA SER A 75 -45.11 1.83 36.62
C SER A 75 -44.22 0.60 36.36
N ILE A 76 -44.67 -0.58 36.81
CA ILE A 76 -43.97 -1.86 36.58
C ILE A 76 -43.96 -2.23 35.09
N ASP A 77 -45.06 -2.00 34.38
CA ASP A 77 -45.14 -2.28 32.95
C ASP A 77 -44.18 -1.38 32.16
N ILE A 78 -44.11 -0.08 32.47
CA ILE A 78 -43.13 0.85 31.87
C ILE A 78 -41.69 0.38 32.18
N LEU A 79 -41.42 -0.03 33.43
CA LEU A 79 -40.10 -0.55 33.80
C LEU A 79 -39.73 -1.80 33.01
N ARG A 80 -40.68 -2.73 32.79
CA ARG A 80 -40.46 -3.91 31.96
C ARG A 80 -40.09 -3.52 30.53
N GLU A 81 -40.78 -2.55 29.96
CA GLU A 81 -40.48 -2.05 28.62
C GLU A 81 -39.12 -1.36 28.53
N ILE A 82 -38.71 -0.61 29.56
CA ILE A 82 -37.36 -0.05 29.66
C ILE A 82 -36.31 -1.17 29.63
N VAL A 83 -36.49 -2.22 30.43
CA VAL A 83 -35.54 -3.36 30.45
C VAL A 83 -35.47 -4.06 29.10
N LEU A 84 -36.60 -4.24 28.41
CA LEU A 84 -36.62 -4.80 27.05
C LEU A 84 -35.89 -3.88 26.05
N SER A 85 -36.08 -2.56 26.17
CA SER A 85 -35.36 -1.58 25.37
C SER A 85 -33.85 -1.62 25.64
N ASP A 86 -33.44 -1.79 26.89
CA ASP A 86 -32.03 -1.88 27.30
C ASP A 86 -31.36 -3.12 26.70
N ASN A 87 -32.07 -4.26 26.67
CA ASN A 87 -31.59 -5.47 25.99
C ASN A 87 -31.42 -5.24 24.48
N ALA A 88 -32.37 -4.56 23.83
CA ALA A 88 -32.26 -4.23 22.41
C ALA A 88 -31.07 -3.29 22.14
N ILE A 89 -30.89 -2.26 22.97
CA ILE A 89 -29.73 -1.34 22.88
C ILE A 89 -28.43 -2.13 23.00
N LEU A 90 -28.33 -3.05 23.96
CA LEU A 90 -27.14 -3.87 24.17
C LEU A 90 -26.80 -4.69 22.92
N LEU A 91 -27.81 -5.34 22.31
CA LEU A 91 -27.63 -6.15 21.10
C LEU A 91 -27.15 -5.30 19.92
N GLU A 92 -27.80 -4.17 19.66
CA GLU A 92 -27.43 -3.28 18.55
C GLU A 92 -26.07 -2.61 18.77
N THR A 93 -25.71 -2.31 20.02
CA THR A 93 -24.37 -1.78 20.38
C THR A 93 -23.28 -2.83 20.18
N LYS A 94 -23.54 -4.10 20.52
CA LYS A 94 -22.60 -5.20 20.24
C LYS A 94 -22.37 -5.38 18.74
N LYS A 95 -23.42 -5.28 17.91
CA LYS A 95 -23.28 -5.30 16.45
C LYS A 95 -22.43 -4.13 15.95
N LEU A 96 -22.65 -2.93 16.49
CA LEU A 96 -21.86 -1.74 16.15
C LEU A 96 -20.37 -1.92 16.49
N LEU A 97 -20.07 -2.49 17.66
CA LEU A 97 -18.70 -2.82 18.05
C LEU A 97 -18.08 -3.90 17.16
N TYR A 98 -18.85 -4.91 16.75
CA TYR A 98 -18.39 -5.96 15.85
C TYR A 98 -18.00 -5.39 14.47
N ILE A 99 -18.82 -4.53 13.89
CA ILE A 99 -18.53 -3.86 12.61
C ILE A 99 -17.20 -3.09 12.71
N LYS A 100 -17.04 -2.28 13.77
CA LYS A 100 -15.81 -1.51 14.00
C LYS A 100 -14.57 -2.39 14.25
N GLY A 101 -14.73 -3.50 14.97
CA GLY A 101 -13.65 -4.46 15.18
C GLY A 101 -13.19 -5.09 13.86
N ASN A 102 -14.12 -5.56 13.05
CA ASN A 102 -13.84 -6.17 11.75
C ASN A 102 -13.15 -5.20 10.76
N GLU A 103 -13.53 -3.92 10.76
CA GLU A 103 -12.84 -2.88 9.98
C GLU A 103 -11.38 -2.71 10.43
N SER A 104 -11.12 -2.68 11.73
CA SER A 104 -9.78 -2.59 12.30
C SER A 104 -8.92 -3.79 11.89
N ASP A 105 -9.46 -5.01 12.05
CA ASP A 105 -8.76 -6.24 11.70
C ASP A 105 -8.46 -6.31 10.19
N LYS A 106 -9.41 -5.88 9.35
CA LYS A 106 -9.21 -5.80 7.89
C LYS A 106 -8.10 -4.82 7.54
N ASN A 107 -8.05 -3.65 8.17
CA ASN A 107 -7.02 -2.65 7.93
C ASN A 107 -5.63 -3.14 8.38
N GLU A 108 -5.54 -3.78 9.55
CA GLU A 108 -4.30 -4.38 10.03
C GLU A 108 -3.80 -5.47 9.08
N ASN A 109 -4.69 -6.36 8.64
CA ASN A 109 -4.34 -7.41 7.68
C ASN A 109 -3.90 -6.85 6.32
N LEU A 110 -4.55 -5.79 5.84
CA LEU A 110 -4.14 -5.10 4.60
C LEU A 110 -2.75 -4.46 4.76
N ALA A 111 -2.49 -3.76 5.86
CA ALA A 111 -1.19 -3.19 6.14
C ALA A 111 -0.09 -4.27 6.20
N ALA A 112 -0.34 -5.38 6.90
CA ALA A 112 0.60 -6.50 6.95
C ALA A 112 0.84 -7.14 5.57
N ALA A 113 -0.20 -7.25 4.74
CA ALA A 113 -0.07 -7.74 3.37
C ALA A 113 0.77 -6.80 2.49
N TYR A 114 0.55 -5.48 2.62
CA TYR A 114 1.35 -4.46 1.92
C TYR A 114 2.81 -4.48 2.35
N ASP A 115 3.09 -4.57 3.65
CA ASP A 115 4.46 -4.66 4.16
C ASP A 115 5.19 -5.90 3.61
N LYS A 116 4.50 -7.05 3.57
CA LYS A 116 5.05 -8.27 2.97
C LYS A 116 5.35 -8.09 1.48
N GLN A 117 4.44 -7.44 0.74
CA GLN A 117 4.64 -7.15 -0.68
C GLN A 117 5.80 -6.18 -0.90
N LEU A 118 5.89 -5.11 -0.10
CA LEU A 118 6.96 -4.13 -0.15
C LEU A 118 8.32 -4.76 0.15
N SER A 119 8.38 -5.63 1.16
CA SER A 119 9.59 -6.40 1.47
C SER A 119 10.02 -7.31 0.31
N GLY A 120 9.07 -7.98 -0.35
CA GLY A 120 9.34 -8.77 -1.56
C GLY A 120 9.86 -7.93 -2.73
N TYR A 121 9.29 -6.74 -2.94
CA TYR A 121 9.80 -5.80 -3.94
C TYR A 121 11.19 -5.28 -3.60
N MET A 122 11.44 -4.93 -2.33
CA MET A 122 12.76 -4.51 -1.86
C MET A 122 13.82 -5.57 -2.15
N HIS A 123 13.53 -6.84 -1.81
CA HIS A 123 14.43 -7.95 -2.10
C HIS A 123 14.70 -8.11 -3.61
N THR A 124 13.66 -7.94 -4.44
CA THR A 124 13.80 -8.02 -5.90
C THR A 124 14.66 -6.87 -6.43
N VAL A 125 14.44 -5.64 -5.94
CA VAL A 125 15.24 -4.46 -6.29
C VAL A 125 16.70 -4.68 -5.88
N MET A 126 16.98 -5.18 -4.67
CA MET A 126 18.33 -5.50 -4.22
C MET A 126 19.01 -6.55 -5.12
N LYS A 127 18.28 -7.58 -5.54
CA LYS A 127 18.80 -8.58 -6.47
C LYS A 127 19.17 -7.95 -7.81
N LEU A 128 18.29 -7.10 -8.36
CA LEU A 128 18.55 -6.38 -9.60
C LEU A 128 19.73 -5.41 -9.50
N GLN A 129 19.91 -4.76 -8.34
CA GLN A 129 21.06 -3.90 -8.07
C GLN A 129 22.36 -4.72 -8.05
N THR A 130 22.37 -5.84 -7.33
CA THR A 130 23.51 -6.77 -7.27
C THR A 130 23.87 -7.30 -8.66
N GLU A 131 22.88 -7.68 -9.47
CA GLU A 131 23.10 -8.14 -10.85
C GLU A 131 23.64 -7.02 -11.74
N ASN A 132 23.12 -5.80 -11.62
CA ASN A 132 23.65 -4.63 -12.34
C ASN A 132 25.10 -4.34 -11.98
N GLU A 133 25.44 -4.39 -10.69
CA GLU A 133 26.81 -4.17 -10.22
C GLU A 133 27.75 -5.25 -10.75
N LYS A 134 27.31 -6.52 -10.74
CA LYS A 134 28.05 -7.63 -11.34
C LYS A 134 28.29 -7.42 -12.84
N LEU A 135 27.29 -6.99 -13.59
CA LEU A 135 27.42 -6.71 -15.03
C LEU A 135 28.38 -5.55 -15.29
N ARG A 136 28.30 -4.47 -14.51
CA ARG A 136 29.25 -3.34 -14.58
C ARG A 136 30.68 -3.80 -14.32
N ASN A 137 30.89 -4.58 -13.26
CA ASN A 137 32.20 -5.15 -12.96
C ASN A 137 32.72 -6.07 -14.07
N GLN A 138 31.85 -6.84 -14.74
CA GLN A 138 32.25 -7.66 -15.88
C GLN A 138 32.68 -6.80 -17.08
N ILE A 139 31.94 -5.73 -17.38
CA ILE A 139 32.29 -4.78 -18.44
C ILE A 139 33.64 -4.13 -18.15
N ASP A 140 33.84 -3.61 -16.94
CA ASP A 140 35.09 -2.97 -16.53
C ASP A 140 36.29 -3.93 -16.62
N ASN A 141 36.10 -5.19 -16.22
CA ASN A 141 37.14 -6.22 -16.34
C ASN A 141 37.46 -6.57 -17.80
N ILE A 142 36.44 -6.64 -18.67
CA ILE A 142 36.63 -6.87 -20.12
C ILE A 142 37.38 -5.70 -20.75
N GLU A 143 37.00 -4.46 -20.44
CA GLU A 143 37.68 -3.25 -20.93
C GLU A 143 39.13 -3.18 -20.44
N ALA A 144 39.39 -3.50 -19.17
CA ALA A 144 40.74 -3.53 -18.61
C ALA A 144 41.61 -4.60 -19.31
N ARG A 145 41.05 -5.80 -19.53
CA ARG A 145 41.75 -6.90 -20.22
C ARG A 145 42.04 -6.55 -21.68
N GLN A 146 41.08 -5.94 -22.39
CA GLN A 146 41.26 -5.49 -23.76
C GLN A 146 42.34 -4.42 -23.85
N ARG A 147 42.32 -3.42 -22.95
CA ARG A 147 43.34 -2.37 -22.89
C ARG A 147 44.73 -2.95 -22.65
N ASN A 148 44.86 -3.89 -21.71
CA ASN A 148 46.14 -4.53 -21.42
C ASN A 148 46.64 -5.39 -22.58
N SER A 149 45.74 -6.10 -23.26
CA SER A 149 46.07 -6.86 -24.48
C SER A 149 46.59 -5.96 -25.60
N HIS A 150 45.96 -4.81 -25.83
CA HIS A 150 46.42 -3.84 -26.84
C HIS A 150 47.81 -3.28 -26.53
N ILE A 151 48.08 -2.98 -25.26
CA ILE A 151 49.41 -2.50 -24.82
C ILE A 151 50.47 -3.58 -25.05
N ILE A 152 50.20 -4.84 -24.68
CA ILE A 152 51.14 -5.96 -24.88
C ILE A 152 51.43 -6.18 -26.37
N ILE A 153 50.41 -6.16 -27.23
CA ILE A 153 50.58 -6.32 -28.67
C ILE A 153 51.43 -5.17 -29.25
N LEU A 154 51.19 -3.93 -28.82
CA LEU A 154 51.95 -2.76 -29.28
C LEU A 154 53.43 -2.86 -28.89
N VAL A 155 53.73 -3.22 -27.64
CA VAL A 155 55.12 -3.42 -27.17
C VAL A 155 55.82 -4.54 -27.93
N LEU A 156 55.12 -5.66 -28.17
CA LEU A 156 55.67 -6.79 -28.92
C LEU A 156 55.97 -6.40 -30.37
N THR A 157 55.08 -5.63 -31.00
CA THR A 157 55.27 -5.13 -32.38
C THR A 157 56.49 -4.21 -32.48
N ILE A 158 56.66 -3.27 -31.54
CA ILE A 158 57.84 -2.39 -31.48
C ILE A 158 59.13 -3.21 -31.30
N THR A 159 59.09 -4.20 -30.42
CA THR A 159 60.27 -5.05 -30.12
C THR A 159 60.69 -5.85 -31.35
N VAL A 160 59.74 -6.46 -32.07
CA VAL A 160 60.02 -7.18 -33.31
C VAL A 160 60.58 -6.25 -34.39
N LEU A 161 60.00 -5.06 -34.57
CA LEU A 161 60.53 -4.06 -35.51
C LEU A 161 61.96 -3.65 -35.17
N ALA A 162 62.26 -3.39 -33.90
CA ALA A 162 63.61 -3.03 -33.45
C ALA A 162 64.62 -4.15 -33.72
N LEU A 163 64.23 -5.41 -33.48
CA LEU A 163 65.07 -6.58 -33.80
C LEU A 163 65.30 -6.73 -35.31
N CYS A 164 64.28 -6.55 -36.13
CA CYS A 164 64.40 -6.57 -37.59
C CYS A 164 65.36 -5.49 -38.09
N VAL A 165 65.26 -4.27 -37.57
CA VAL A 165 66.17 -3.16 -37.92
C VAL A 165 67.60 -3.46 -37.48
N ALA A 166 67.80 -3.93 -36.25
CA ALA A 166 69.12 -4.29 -35.74
C ALA A 166 69.77 -5.43 -36.56
N PHE A 167 68.98 -6.43 -36.95
CA PHE A 167 69.43 -7.53 -37.80
C PHE A 167 69.82 -7.04 -39.20
N TYR A 168 69.01 -6.18 -39.81
CA TYR A 168 69.31 -5.56 -41.10
C TYR A 168 70.61 -4.74 -41.05
N LEU A 169 70.81 -3.95 -39.99
CA LEU A 169 72.04 -3.17 -39.78
C LEU A 169 73.26 -4.07 -39.61
N ARG A 170 73.17 -5.17 -38.85
CA ARG A 170 74.26 -6.14 -38.72
C ARG A 170 74.62 -6.84 -40.03
N LEU A 171 73.62 -7.23 -40.83
CA LEU A 171 73.87 -7.82 -42.15
C LEU A 171 74.55 -6.82 -43.10
N LYS A 172 74.16 -5.54 -43.06
CA LYS A 172 74.81 -4.48 -43.83
C LYS A 172 76.26 -4.26 -43.40
N GLN A 173 76.55 -4.31 -42.10
CA GLN A 173 77.91 -4.19 -41.56
C GLN A 173 78.80 -5.37 -41.99
N HIS A 174 78.30 -6.61 -41.94
CA HIS A 174 79.03 -7.78 -42.44
C HIS A 174 79.32 -7.71 -43.94
N LYS A 175 78.40 -7.17 -44.75
CA LYS A 175 78.62 -7.02 -46.20
C LYS A 175 79.74 -6.02 -46.52
N HIS A 176 79.91 -4.96 -45.72
CA HIS A 176 81.01 -4.00 -45.90
C HIS A 176 82.38 -4.54 -45.48
N GLN A 177 82.46 -5.49 -44.55
CA GLN A 177 83.74 -6.09 -44.13
C GLN A 177 84.30 -7.05 -45.19
N ASN A 178 83.43 -7.73 -45.95
CA ASN A 178 83.83 -8.63 -47.04
C ASN A 178 84.24 -7.91 -48.34
N LEU A 179 84.27 -6.57 -48.37
CA LEU A 179 84.76 -5.76 -49.50
C LEU A 179 86.16 -5.17 -49.23
N THR A 180 86.79 -5.54 -48.11
CA THR A 180 88.13 -5.11 -47.70
C THR A 180 89.13 -6.25 -47.51
N GLN A 181 88.74 -7.49 -47.82
CA GLN A 181 89.69 -8.59 -47.97
C GLN A 181 89.44 -9.29 -49.31
N GLU A 182 90.48 -9.22 -50.14
CA GLU A 182 90.69 -9.70 -51.51
C GLU A 182 90.01 -8.96 -52.66
#